data_AF-A0A4X2M2N9-F1
#
_entry.id   AF-A0A4X2M2N9-F1
#
_cell.length_a   1.000
_cell.length_b   1.000
_cell.length_c   1.000
_cell.angle_alpha   90.00
_cell.angle_beta   90.00
_cell.angle_gamma   90.00
#
_symmetry.space_group_name_H-M   'P 1'
#
loop_
_entity.id
_entity.type
_entity.pdbx_description
1 polymer ?
#
loop_
_entity_poly.entity_id
_entity_poly.type
_entity_poly.pdbx_seq_one_letter_code
_entity_poly.pdbx_strand_id
1 'polypeptide(L)'
;MQSGLSLLVSFSLALLALLGSGDPSDPRPKRCSLGYYHSLDPKALAAVKTFRDSYEQEMLSWGKRNCSFSRRKEPRKVSPCTRLHLAALALENTESVLRNLSRPALATRAVPVLELLSAVRRNVVACMTPPSLAEPRRSEGHPPTQPRTRDPEREDPGEGKWESPQCREAETILSLLKLLTFDLKLVILSGSCA
;
A
#
# COMPACT_ATOMS: atom_id res chain seq x y z
N MET A 1 -19.33 -26.63 48.18
CA MET A 1 -19.27 -25.66 47.07
C MET A 1 -18.03 -25.89 46.20
N GLN A 2 -17.75 -27.14 45.80
CA GLN A 2 -16.49 -27.50 45.10
C GLN A 2 -16.74 -28.06 43.69
N SER A 3 -17.96 -28.51 43.41
CA SER A 3 -18.37 -29.08 42.11
C SER A 3 -18.67 -28.02 41.03
N GLY A 4 -18.88 -26.76 41.41
CA GLY A 4 -19.22 -25.68 40.49
C GLY A 4 -18.02 -25.07 39.75
N LEU A 5 -16.83 -25.06 40.36
CA LEU A 5 -15.62 -24.51 39.73
C LEU A 5 -15.10 -25.43 38.61
N SER A 6 -15.17 -26.75 38.78
CA SER A 6 -14.67 -27.69 37.77
C SER A 6 -15.42 -27.61 36.45
N LEU A 7 -16.75 -27.43 36.48
CA LEU A 7 -17.56 -27.33 35.26
C LEU A 7 -17.26 -26.05 34.46
N LEU A 8 -17.02 -24.93 35.15
CA LEU A 8 -16.69 -23.66 34.50
C LEU A 8 -15.31 -23.69 33.83
N VAL A 9 -14.32 -24.34 34.45
CA VAL A 9 -12.98 -24.53 33.85
C VAL A 9 -13.07 -25.42 32.61
N SER A 10 -13.85 -26.52 32.66
CA SER A 10 -14.06 -27.41 31.51
C SER A 10 -14.77 -26.71 30.35
N PHE A 11 -15.79 -25.89 30.63
CA PHE A 11 -16.51 -25.15 29.60
C PHE A 11 -15.62 -24.08 28.94
N SER A 12 -14.76 -23.44 29.73
CA SER A 12 -13.80 -22.44 29.24
C SER A 12 -12.73 -23.07 28.34
N LEU A 13 -12.22 -24.25 28.72
CA LEU A 13 -11.26 -25.00 27.91
C LEU A 13 -11.87 -25.51 26.60
N ALA A 14 -13.13 -25.96 26.63
CA ALA A 14 -13.86 -26.40 25.44
C ALA A 14 -14.18 -25.23 24.49
N LEU A 15 -14.49 -24.05 25.01
CA LEU A 15 -14.71 -22.84 24.20
C LEU A 15 -13.41 -22.35 23.55
N LEU A 16 -12.28 -22.42 24.25
CA LEU A 16 -10.95 -22.13 23.70
C LEU A 16 -10.55 -23.14 22.62
N ALA A 17 -10.90 -24.41 22.76
CA ALA A 17 -10.64 -25.43 21.75
C ALA A 17 -11.52 -25.26 20.49
N LEU A 18 -12.76 -24.78 20.64
CA LEU A 18 -13.66 -24.52 19.50
C LEU A 18 -13.36 -23.21 18.76
N LEU A 19 -12.63 -22.27 19.38
CA LEU A 19 -12.15 -21.04 18.74
C LEU A 19 -10.73 -21.18 18.17
N GLY A 20 -10.06 -22.31 18.39
CA GLY A 20 -8.69 -22.59 17.97
C GLY A 20 -8.62 -23.63 16.85
N SER A 21 -9.02 -23.27 15.64
CA SER A 21 -8.65 -24.01 14.42
C SER A 21 -8.52 -23.07 13.23
N GLY A 22 -7.70 -22.04 13.41
CA GLY A 22 -6.98 -21.42 12.30
C GLY A 22 -5.56 -21.94 12.34
N ASP A 23 -5.26 -22.95 11.52
CA ASP A 23 -3.91 -23.44 11.29
C ASP A 23 -3.02 -22.25 10.86
N PRO A 24 -1.99 -21.86 11.63
CA PRO A 24 -1.10 -20.75 11.25
C PRO A 24 -0.06 -21.19 10.22
N SER A 25 -0.19 -22.37 9.61
CA SER A 25 0.85 -23.04 8.83
C SER A 25 0.29 -23.83 7.65
N ASP A 26 -0.72 -23.32 6.94
CA ASP A 26 -0.93 -23.71 5.54
C ASP A 26 0.11 -22.97 4.66
N PRO A 27 1.16 -23.64 4.16
CA PRO A 27 2.20 -23.02 3.35
C PRO A 27 1.74 -22.88 1.89
N ARG A 28 0.45 -23.08 1.59
CA ARG A 28 -0.05 -22.81 0.25
C ARG A 28 0.20 -21.33 -0.06
N PRO A 29 1.02 -21.01 -1.07
CA PRO A 29 1.18 -19.63 -1.50
C PRO A 29 -0.21 -19.09 -1.78
N LYS A 30 -0.56 -17.98 -1.12
CA LYS A 30 -1.83 -17.28 -1.40
C LYS A 30 -1.89 -17.12 -2.91
N ARG A 31 -2.82 -17.80 -3.56
CA ARG A 31 -2.89 -17.77 -5.02
C ARG A 31 -3.10 -16.32 -5.43
N CYS A 32 -2.27 -15.84 -6.35
CA CYS A 32 -2.44 -14.51 -6.92
C CYS A 32 -3.88 -14.35 -7.43
N SER A 33 -4.65 -13.46 -6.82
CA SER A 33 -6.02 -13.16 -7.22
C SER A 33 -6.28 -11.67 -7.08
N LEU A 34 -6.12 -10.96 -8.19
CA LEU A 34 -6.41 -9.52 -8.28
C LEU A 34 -7.72 -9.24 -9.02
N GLY A 35 -8.33 -10.25 -9.65
CA GLY A 35 -9.55 -10.09 -10.46
C GLY A 35 -10.71 -9.48 -9.68
N TYR A 36 -10.83 -9.80 -8.38
CA TYR A 36 -11.85 -9.20 -7.50
C TYR A 36 -11.76 -7.67 -7.41
N TYR A 37 -10.56 -7.09 -7.60
CA TYR A 37 -10.36 -5.64 -7.53
C TYR A 37 -10.63 -4.91 -8.85
N HIS A 38 -11.00 -5.62 -9.92
CA HIS A 38 -11.40 -4.99 -11.19
C HIS A 38 -12.59 -4.03 -10.98
N SER A 39 -13.47 -4.41 -10.05
CA SER A 39 -14.60 -3.60 -9.61
C SER A 39 -14.63 -3.59 -8.09
N LEU A 40 -13.99 -2.57 -7.50
CA LEU A 40 -14.04 -2.34 -6.06
C LEU A 40 -15.49 -2.16 -5.58
N ASP A 41 -15.78 -2.68 -4.39
CA ASP A 41 -17.06 -2.49 -3.71
C ASP A 41 -17.41 -0.99 -3.67
N PRO A 42 -18.58 -0.57 -4.20
CA PRO A 42 -19.02 0.81 -4.17
C PRO A 42 -19.03 1.41 -2.76
N LYS A 43 -19.35 0.63 -1.73
CA LYS A 43 -19.32 1.05 -0.33
C LYS A 43 -17.90 1.32 0.15
N ALA A 44 -16.94 0.49 -0.25
CA ALA A 44 -15.53 0.71 0.06
C ALA A 44 -15.01 1.99 -0.62
N LEU A 45 -15.35 2.20 -1.89
CA LEU A 45 -14.99 3.44 -2.60
C LEU A 45 -15.66 4.68 -1.99
N ALA A 46 -16.91 4.57 -1.54
CA ALA A 46 -17.59 5.64 -0.83
C ALA A 46 -16.86 5.99 0.48
N ALA A 47 -16.43 5.00 1.26
CA ALA A 47 -15.66 5.24 2.49
C ALA A 47 -14.33 5.97 2.21
N VAL A 48 -13.62 5.60 1.14
CA VAL A 48 -12.39 6.30 0.72
C VAL A 48 -12.69 7.75 0.34
N LYS A 49 -13.75 8.00 -0.42
CA LYS A 49 -14.19 9.36 -0.78
C LYS A 49 -14.52 10.17 0.46
N THR A 50 -15.36 9.65 1.35
CA THR A 50 -15.74 10.32 2.60
C THR A 50 -14.54 10.65 3.49
N PHE A 51 -13.55 9.75 3.57
CA PHE A 51 -12.30 10.01 4.27
C PHE A 51 -11.51 11.15 3.61
N ARG A 52 -11.31 11.11 2.30
CA ARG A 52 -10.60 12.16 1.55
C ARG A 52 -11.31 13.51 1.69
N ASP A 53 -12.63 13.55 1.54
CA ASP A 53 -13.42 14.78 1.64
C ASP A 53 -13.35 15.37 3.07
N SER A 54 -13.32 14.51 4.09
CA SER A 54 -13.05 14.93 5.48
C SER A 54 -11.66 15.54 5.64
N TYR A 55 -10.64 14.94 5.03
CA TYR A 55 -9.28 15.46 5.07
C TYR A 55 -9.17 16.80 4.33
N GLU A 56 -9.79 16.92 3.15
CA GLU A 56 -9.86 18.19 2.40
C GLU A 56 -10.55 19.29 3.22
N GLN A 57 -11.64 18.98 3.93
CA GLN A 57 -12.29 19.93 4.83
C GLN A 57 -11.37 20.38 5.96
N GLU A 58 -10.62 19.45 6.57
CA GLU A 58 -9.60 19.80 7.56
C GLU A 58 -8.50 20.68 6.94
N MET A 59 -8.06 20.37 5.72
CA MET A 59 -7.06 21.17 5.00
C MET A 59 -7.50 22.62 4.78
N LEU A 60 -8.79 22.91 4.61
CA LEU A 60 -9.29 24.29 4.47
C LEU A 60 -9.02 25.15 5.71
N SER A 61 -9.05 24.54 6.91
CA SER A 61 -8.70 25.23 8.16
C SER A 61 -7.20 25.48 8.29
N TRP A 62 -6.41 24.79 7.46
CA TRP A 62 -4.98 24.94 7.48
C TRP A 62 -4.60 26.12 6.58
N GLY A 63 -3.95 27.14 7.14
CA GLY A 63 -3.57 28.35 6.39
C GLY A 63 -2.76 28.09 5.10
N LYS A 64 -2.53 29.15 4.32
CA LYS A 64 -1.89 29.09 2.99
C LYS A 64 -0.58 28.32 3.02
N ARG A 65 -0.56 27.11 2.44
CA ARG A 65 0.64 26.28 2.32
C ARG A 65 1.21 26.31 0.91
N ASN A 66 2.52 26.39 0.82
CA ASN A 66 3.26 26.22 -0.42
C ASN A 66 3.65 24.75 -0.60
N CYS A 67 2.65 23.86 -0.80
CA CYS A 67 2.92 22.50 -1.27
C CYS A 67 2.94 22.53 -2.81
N SER A 68 4.06 22.16 -3.40
CA SER A 68 4.16 21.91 -4.83
C SER A 68 3.82 20.46 -5.09
N PHE A 69 2.58 20.16 -5.46
CA PHE A 69 2.22 18.80 -5.84
C PHE A 69 2.77 18.49 -7.22
N SER A 70 3.84 17.71 -7.27
CA SER A 70 4.31 17.18 -8.53
C SER A 70 3.30 16.17 -9.05
N ARG A 71 2.77 16.38 -10.25
CA ARG A 71 2.08 15.28 -10.94
C ARG A 71 3.12 14.19 -11.16
N ARG A 72 3.01 13.08 -10.41
CA ARG A 72 3.79 11.88 -10.69
C ARG A 72 3.70 11.59 -12.18
N LYS A 73 4.84 11.66 -12.86
CA LYS A 73 4.95 11.23 -14.25
C LYS A 73 4.56 9.76 -14.27
N GLU A 74 3.54 9.43 -15.05
CA GLU A 74 3.10 8.06 -15.17
C GLU A 74 4.27 7.21 -15.68
N PRO A 75 4.66 6.12 -15.00
CA PRO A 75 5.82 5.36 -15.42
C PRO A 75 5.61 4.83 -16.84
N ARG A 76 6.38 5.36 -17.79
CA ARG A 76 6.46 4.84 -19.16
C ARG A 76 6.81 3.35 -19.09
N LYS A 77 6.06 2.50 -19.82
CA LYS A 77 6.26 1.06 -20.08
C LYS A 77 7.22 0.34 -19.11
N VAL A 78 6.85 0.28 -17.83
CA VAL A 78 7.55 -0.58 -16.86
C VAL A 78 7.12 -2.04 -17.01
N SER A 79 8.00 -2.96 -16.63
CA SER A 79 7.67 -4.39 -16.62
C SER A 79 6.47 -4.68 -15.70
N PRO A 80 5.67 -5.73 -15.97
CA PRO A 80 4.60 -6.16 -15.08
C PRO A 80 5.06 -6.36 -13.63
N CYS A 81 6.25 -6.93 -13.44
CA CYS A 81 6.85 -7.17 -12.14
C CYS A 81 7.19 -5.87 -11.39
N THR A 82 7.85 -4.94 -12.09
CA THR A 82 8.17 -3.62 -11.52
C THR A 82 6.89 -2.88 -11.13
N ARG A 83 5.81 -3.01 -11.92
CA ARG A 83 4.52 -2.39 -11.61
C ARG A 83 3.92 -2.94 -10.32
N LEU A 84 3.93 -4.26 -10.13
CA LEU A 84 3.48 -4.89 -8.88
C LEU A 84 4.29 -4.35 -7.69
N HIS A 85 5.62 -4.30 -7.79
CA HIS A 85 6.49 -3.83 -6.70
C HIS A 85 6.21 -2.37 -6.33
N LEU A 86 6.11 -1.49 -7.34
CA LEU A 86 5.77 -0.08 -7.13
C LEU A 86 4.39 0.10 -6.50
N ALA A 87 3.41 -0.74 -6.87
CA ALA A 87 2.08 -0.70 -6.27
C ALA A 87 2.09 -1.15 -4.80
N ALA A 88 2.79 -2.24 -4.47
CA ALA A 88 2.93 -2.66 -3.07
C ALA A 88 3.59 -1.58 -2.21
N LEU A 89 4.67 -0.97 -2.73
CA LEU A 89 5.34 0.14 -2.04
C LEU A 89 4.42 1.36 -1.87
N ALA A 90 3.66 1.72 -2.91
CA ALA A 90 2.69 2.81 -2.81
C ALA A 90 1.60 2.53 -1.77
N LEU A 91 1.06 1.31 -1.74
CA LEU A 91 0.06 0.89 -0.75
C LEU A 91 0.64 0.94 0.68
N GLU A 92 1.84 0.39 0.89
CA GLU A 92 2.51 0.41 2.19
C GLU A 92 2.81 1.82 2.69
N ASN A 93 3.36 2.68 1.83
CA ASN A 93 3.60 4.08 2.16
C ASN A 93 2.30 4.80 2.53
N THR A 94 1.22 4.52 1.78
CA THR A 94 -0.10 5.08 2.07
C THR A 94 -0.64 4.60 3.41
N GLU A 95 -0.56 3.30 3.71
CA GLU A 95 -0.92 2.74 5.02
C GLU A 95 -0.13 3.41 6.15
N SER A 96 1.18 3.60 5.96
CA SER A 96 2.03 4.27 6.94
C SER A 96 1.61 5.71 7.20
N VAL A 97 1.32 6.49 6.16
CA VAL A 97 0.81 7.87 6.28
C VAL A 97 -0.54 7.89 7.01
N LEU A 98 -1.47 7.01 6.66
CA LEU A 98 -2.80 6.97 7.29
C LEU A 98 -2.76 6.53 8.76
N ARG A 99 -1.77 5.72 9.16
CA ARG A 99 -1.55 5.36 10.56
C ARG A 99 -0.91 6.48 11.38
N ASN A 100 -0.21 7.39 10.72
CA ASN A 100 0.56 8.48 11.33
C ASN A 100 0.04 9.85 10.89
N LEU A 101 -1.29 10.01 10.79
CA LEU A 101 -1.91 11.26 10.38
C LEU A 101 -1.53 12.40 11.32
N SER A 102 -1.21 13.56 10.76
CA SER A 102 -0.96 14.79 11.52
C SER A 102 -2.18 15.22 12.35
N ARG A 103 -3.39 14.80 11.94
CA ARG A 103 -4.64 15.08 12.66
C ARG A 103 -5.26 13.79 13.22
N PRO A 104 -5.23 13.60 14.55
CA PRO A 104 -5.79 12.39 15.16
C PRO A 104 -7.31 12.27 14.99
N ALA A 105 -8.04 13.39 14.83
CA ALA A 105 -9.48 13.40 14.60
C ALA A 105 -9.92 12.64 13.33
N LEU A 106 -9.00 12.44 12.37
CA LEU A 106 -9.26 11.71 11.13
C LEU A 106 -8.97 10.20 11.25
N ALA A 107 -8.28 9.76 12.31
CA ALA A 107 -7.82 8.38 12.44
C ALA A 107 -8.97 7.37 12.39
N THR A 108 -10.07 7.62 13.11
CA THR A 108 -11.24 6.74 13.11
C THR A 108 -11.89 6.64 11.72
N ARG A 109 -11.90 7.74 10.95
CA ARG A 109 -12.42 7.75 9.58
C ARG A 109 -11.51 7.03 8.59
N ALA A 110 -10.22 6.90 8.91
CA ALA A 110 -9.25 6.18 8.10
C ALA A 110 -9.33 4.66 8.26
N VAL A 111 -9.95 4.14 9.33
CA VAL A 111 -9.98 2.69 9.63
C VAL A 111 -10.50 1.85 8.45
N PRO A 112 -11.65 2.14 7.82
CA PRO A 112 -12.12 1.36 6.67
C PRO A 112 -11.18 1.44 5.46
N VAL A 113 -10.49 2.57 5.30
CA VAL A 113 -9.52 2.78 4.22
C VAL A 113 -8.26 1.93 4.45
N LEU A 114 -7.77 1.89 5.69
CA LEU A 114 -6.64 1.04 6.09
C LEU A 114 -6.94 -0.45 5.86
N GLU A 115 -8.12 -0.92 6.25
CA GLU A 115 -8.52 -2.32 6.01
C GLU A 115 -8.54 -2.67 4.51
N LEU A 116 -9.08 -1.77 3.67
CA LEU A 116 -9.07 -1.93 2.23
C LEU A 116 -7.63 -1.98 1.68
N LEU A 117 -6.78 -1.02 2.06
CA LEU A 117 -5.39 -0.94 1.59
C LEU A 117 -4.59 -2.17 2.01
N SER A 118 -4.70 -2.60 3.27
CA SER A 118 -4.01 -3.79 3.77
C SER A 118 -4.51 -5.08 3.10
N ALA A 119 -5.80 -5.17 2.75
CA ALA A 119 -6.32 -6.29 1.96
C ALA A 119 -5.74 -6.29 0.52
N VAL A 120 -5.79 -5.15 -0.16
CA VAL A 120 -5.25 -5.01 -1.53
C VAL A 120 -3.76 -5.31 -1.54
N ARG A 121 -2.97 -4.74 -0.61
CA ARG A 121 -1.52 -4.95 -0.52
C ARG A 121 -1.17 -6.42 -0.33
N ARG A 122 -1.86 -7.13 0.57
CA ARG A 122 -1.65 -8.57 0.77
C ARG A 122 -1.84 -9.38 -0.53
N ASN A 123 -2.85 -9.04 -1.32
CA ASN A 123 -3.14 -9.72 -2.57
C ASN A 123 -2.16 -9.31 -3.70
N VAL A 124 -1.71 -8.06 -3.73
CA VAL A 124 -0.65 -7.61 -4.65
C VAL A 124 0.68 -8.29 -4.36
N VAL A 125 1.08 -8.40 -3.09
CA VAL A 125 2.32 -9.09 -2.67
C VAL A 125 2.23 -10.59 -2.98
N ALA A 126 1.05 -11.21 -2.84
CA ALA A 126 0.83 -12.61 -3.22
C ALA A 126 1.00 -12.88 -4.73
N CYS A 127 0.98 -11.84 -5.56
CA CYS A 127 1.24 -11.92 -7.00
C CYS A 127 2.70 -11.74 -7.40
N MET A 128 3.58 -11.57 -6.42
CA MET A 128 5.02 -11.54 -6.61
C MET A 128 5.58 -12.90 -6.21
N THR A 129 6.56 -13.39 -6.97
CA THR A 129 7.42 -14.48 -6.51
C THR A 129 8.00 -14.06 -5.15
N PRO A 130 7.90 -14.88 -4.08
CA PRO A 130 8.81 -14.69 -2.96
C PRO A 130 10.23 -14.72 -3.53
N PRO A 131 11.21 -13.98 -2.98
CA PRO A 131 12.58 -14.12 -3.39
C PRO A 131 12.97 -15.58 -3.16
N SER A 132 12.84 -16.41 -4.19
CA SER A 132 13.52 -17.68 -4.24
C SER A 132 14.99 -17.35 -4.07
N LEU A 133 15.75 -18.26 -3.49
CA LEU A 133 17.20 -18.33 -3.62
C LEU A 133 17.54 -18.52 -5.11
N ALA A 134 17.22 -17.52 -5.93
CA ALA A 134 17.56 -17.45 -7.31
C ALA A 134 19.06 -17.26 -7.30
N GLU A 135 19.76 -18.34 -7.63
CA GLU A 135 21.15 -18.30 -7.99
C GLU A 135 21.40 -17.09 -8.90
N PRO A 136 22.55 -16.41 -8.75
CA PRO A 136 22.85 -15.25 -9.57
C PRO A 136 22.77 -15.68 -11.04
N ARG A 137 21.79 -15.17 -11.78
CA ARG A 137 21.82 -15.25 -13.23
C ARG A 137 23.11 -14.54 -13.66
N ARG A 138 24.10 -15.32 -14.08
CA ARG A 138 25.28 -14.81 -14.77
C ARG A 138 24.78 -14.29 -16.12
N SER A 139 24.52 -13.00 -16.20
CA SER A 139 24.41 -12.33 -17.49
C SER A 139 25.82 -12.08 -17.98
N GLU A 140 26.17 -12.78 -19.05
CA GLU A 140 27.41 -12.63 -19.80
C GLU A 140 27.59 -11.18 -20.29
N GLY A 141 28.83 -10.71 -20.11
CA GLY A 141 29.53 -9.62 -20.78
C GLY A 141 28.74 -8.56 -21.55
N HIS A 142 28.77 -7.33 -21.02
CA HIS A 142 28.95 -6.13 -21.84
C HIS A 142 30.03 -5.27 -21.18
N PRO A 143 31.06 -4.80 -21.92
CA PRO A 143 32.10 -3.97 -21.34
C PRO A 143 31.52 -2.59 -20.97
N PRO A 144 31.95 -1.96 -19.86
CA PRO A 144 31.49 -0.63 -19.51
C PRO A 144 32.06 0.37 -20.53
N THR A 145 31.18 0.98 -21.30
CA THR A 145 31.53 2.17 -22.07
C THR A 145 31.73 3.31 -21.07
N GLN A 146 32.91 3.93 -21.12
CA GLN A 146 33.35 4.97 -20.20
C GLN A 146 32.31 6.11 -20.04
N PRO A 147 32.12 6.67 -18.84
CA PRO A 147 31.31 7.87 -18.68
C PRO A 147 32.06 9.05 -19.32
N ARG A 148 31.53 9.59 -20.41
CA ARG A 148 31.91 10.92 -20.86
C ARG A 148 31.50 11.91 -19.79
N THR A 149 32.48 12.63 -19.26
CA THR A 149 32.35 13.83 -18.44
C THR A 149 31.29 14.74 -19.08
N ARG A 150 30.15 14.92 -18.41
CA ARG A 150 29.20 15.99 -18.74
C ARG A 150 29.53 17.17 -17.84
N ASP A 151 29.68 18.32 -18.47
CA ASP A 151 29.89 19.62 -17.85
C ASP A 151 28.83 19.91 -16.76
N PRO A 152 29.20 20.61 -15.67
CA PRO A 152 28.26 21.03 -14.64
C PRO A 152 27.49 22.27 -15.14
N GLU A 153 26.57 22.07 -16.07
CA GLU A 153 25.73 23.16 -16.59
C GLU A 153 24.32 23.07 -16.00
N ARG A 154 24.09 23.93 -15.00
CA ARG A 154 22.79 24.31 -14.39
C ARG A 154 21.86 23.16 -14.03
N GLU A 155 22.03 22.65 -12.82
CA GLU A 155 20.87 22.11 -12.10
C GLU A 155 19.99 23.29 -11.66
N ASP A 156 18.76 23.29 -12.17
CA ASP A 156 17.65 24.12 -11.74
C ASP A 156 17.42 23.92 -10.22
N PRO A 157 17.51 24.96 -9.37
CA PRO A 157 17.33 24.84 -7.93
C PRO A 157 15.83 24.71 -7.54
N GLY A 158 15.09 23.85 -8.24
CA GLY A 158 13.64 23.68 -8.08
C GLY A 158 13.18 22.30 -7.60
N GLU A 159 13.92 21.21 -7.84
CA GLU A 159 13.40 19.84 -7.67
C GLU A 159 13.77 19.15 -6.34
N GLY A 160 14.38 19.87 -5.40
CA GLY A 160 14.83 19.31 -4.11
C GLY A 160 14.27 20.01 -2.87
N LYS A 161 13.16 20.74 -2.99
CA LYS A 161 12.59 21.43 -1.83
C LYS A 161 11.99 20.40 -0.89
N TRP A 162 12.64 20.17 0.25
CA TRP A 162 12.15 19.39 1.38
C TRP A 162 10.64 19.54 1.54
N GLU A 163 9.87 18.60 0.98
CA GLU A 163 8.44 18.62 1.16
C GLU A 163 8.19 18.35 2.64
N SER A 164 7.51 19.30 3.30
CA SER A 164 7.14 19.10 4.69
C SER A 164 6.37 17.77 4.83
N PRO A 165 6.48 17.06 5.97
CA PRO A 165 5.73 15.83 6.20
C PRO A 165 4.23 15.97 5.91
N GLN A 166 3.66 17.16 6.19
CA GLN A 166 2.27 17.49 5.87
C GLN A 166 1.97 17.62 4.37
N CYS A 167 2.91 18.13 3.56
CA CYS A 167 2.72 18.15 2.10
C CYS A 167 2.73 16.73 1.52
N ARG A 168 3.61 15.85 2.03
CA ARG A 168 3.63 14.43 1.65
C ARG A 168 2.37 13.68 2.09
N GLU A 169 1.88 13.96 3.30
CA GLU A 169 0.61 13.44 3.80
C GLU A 169 -0.54 13.86 2.86
N ALA A 170 -0.60 15.16 2.52
CA ALA A 170 -1.61 15.68 1.60
C ALA A 170 -1.52 15.05 0.21
N GLU A 171 -0.33 14.97 -0.40
CA GLU A 171 -0.16 14.35 -1.72
C GLU A 171 -0.63 12.89 -1.71
N THR A 172 -0.27 12.14 -0.67
CA THR A 172 -0.63 10.73 -0.50
C THR A 172 -2.15 10.57 -0.39
N ILE A 173 -2.81 11.37 0.44
CA ILE A 173 -4.25 11.28 0.69
C ILE A 173 -5.05 11.73 -0.55
N LEU A 174 -4.66 12.82 -1.18
CA LEU A 174 -5.30 13.31 -2.41
C LEU A 174 -5.14 12.32 -3.58
N SER A 175 -4.09 11.50 -3.56
CA SER A 175 -3.83 10.47 -4.57
C SER A 175 -4.53 9.13 -4.31
N LEU A 176 -5.22 8.94 -3.17
CA LEU A 176 -5.85 7.66 -2.79
C LEU A 176 -6.78 7.09 -3.85
N LEU A 177 -7.68 7.92 -4.38
CA LEU A 177 -8.64 7.46 -5.39
C LEU A 177 -7.94 7.11 -6.70
N LYS A 178 -6.88 7.83 -7.10
CA LYS A 178 -6.08 7.47 -8.27
C LYS A 178 -5.41 6.11 -8.06
N LEU A 179 -4.81 5.89 -6.89
CA LEU A 179 -4.18 4.62 -6.53
C LEU A 179 -5.17 3.45 -6.66
N LEU A 180 -6.36 3.59 -6.09
CA LEU A 180 -7.36 2.52 -6.03
C LEU A 180 -8.16 2.32 -7.32
N THR A 181 -8.40 3.37 -8.11
CA THR A 181 -9.28 3.29 -9.29
C THR A 181 -8.55 3.26 -10.62
N PHE A 182 -7.29 3.68 -10.65
CA PHE A 182 -6.48 3.77 -11.86
C PHE A 182 -5.22 2.91 -11.75
N ASP A 183 -4.35 3.19 -10.78
CA ASP A 183 -3.08 2.46 -10.66
C ASP A 183 -3.32 0.97 -10.37
N LEU A 184 -4.28 0.66 -9.50
CA LEU A 184 -4.68 -0.73 -9.23
C LEU A 184 -5.23 -1.44 -10.47
N LYS A 185 -5.94 -0.75 -11.37
CA LYS A 185 -6.38 -1.34 -12.64
C LYS A 185 -5.21 -1.71 -13.53
N LEU A 186 -4.19 -0.84 -13.61
CA LEU A 186 -2.97 -1.15 -14.37
C LEU A 186 -2.21 -2.35 -13.77
N VAL A 187 -2.28 -2.52 -12.44
CA VAL A 187 -1.70 -3.67 -11.74
C VAL A 187 -2.49 -4.96 -12.04
N ILE A 188 -3.82 -4.90 -12.04
CA ILE A 188 -4.67 -6.05 -12.39
C ILE A 188 -4.37 -6.54 -13.81
N LEU A 189 -4.17 -5.61 -14.75
CA LEU A 189 -3.80 -5.93 -16.14
C LEU A 189 -2.39 -6.51 -16.29
N SER A 190 -1.50 -6.31 -15.30
CA SER A 190 -0.16 -6.89 -15.31
C SER A 190 -0.12 -8.40 -15.05
N GLY A 191 -1.15 -8.97 -14.41
CA GLY A 191 -1.14 -10.36 -13.96
C GLY A 191 -0.11 -10.61 -12.83
N SER A 192 0.32 -11.86 -12.66
CA SER A 192 1.36 -12.25 -11.71
C SER A 192 2.77 -12.04 -12.28
N CYS A 193 3.73 -11.71 -11.42
CA CYS A 193 5.15 -11.87 -11.69
C CYS A 193 5.62 -13.13 -10.97
N ALA A 194 5.87 -14.19 -11.73
CA ALA A 194 6.43 -15.47 -11.27
C ALA A 194 7.84 -15.63 -11.85
#